data_AF-C7C989-F1
#
_entry.id   AF-C7C989-F1
#
_cell.length_a   1.000
_cell.length_b   1.000
_cell.length_c   1.000
_cell.angle_alpha   90.00
_cell.angle_beta   90.00
_cell.angle_gamma   90.00
#
_symmetry.space_group_name_H-M   'P 1'
#
loop_
_entity.id
_entity.type
_entity.pdbx_description
1 polymer ?
#
loop_
_entity_poly.entity_id
_entity_poly.type
_entity_poly.pdbx_seq_one_letter_code
_entity_poly.pdbx_strand_id
1 'polypeptide(L)'
;MRTTHSRILNAFGGGSSVVEHVYLDDVIEAWDAAMTRAGIDPTLPASVAALRDLLDKAGILTLSTWGMVYKAEHARADLANALAAFGVDPPAESPIEAPPEDRILH
;
A
#
# COMPACT_ATOMS: atom_id res chain seq x y z
N MET A 1 4.31 -2.99 7.14
CA MET A 1 3.56 -3.11 5.89
C MET A 1 4.26 -4.12 5.01
N ARG A 2 3.65 -5.29 4.82
CA ARG A 2 4.20 -6.33 3.94
C ARG A 2 4.14 -5.85 2.49
N THR A 3 5.16 -6.19 1.71
CA THR A 3 5.22 -5.87 0.27
C THR A 3 5.40 -7.16 -0.52
N THR A 4 4.97 -7.15 -1.78
CA THR A 4 5.06 -8.27 -2.72
C THR A 4 5.64 -7.80 -4.03
N HIS A 5 6.36 -8.68 -4.74
CA HIS A 5 6.83 -8.44 -6.09
C HIS A 5 5.97 -9.16 -7.11
N SER A 6 5.59 -8.48 -8.19
CA SER A 6 4.93 -9.12 -9.33
C SER A 6 5.56 -8.70 -10.64
N ARG A 7 5.60 -9.65 -11.59
CA ARG A 7 6.06 -9.40 -12.94
C ARG A 7 4.87 -8.95 -13.78
N ILE A 8 4.96 -7.75 -14.35
CA ILE A 8 3.96 -7.15 -15.23
C ILE A 8 4.53 -7.15 -16.65
N LEU A 9 3.78 -7.71 -17.60
CA LEU A 9 4.15 -7.71 -19.00
C LEU A 9 4.01 -6.30 -19.58
N ASN A 10 4.99 -5.86 -20.37
CA ASN A 10 4.87 -4.59 -21.07
C ASN A 10 3.86 -4.75 -22.21
N ALA A 11 2.77 -3.98 -22.16
CA ALA A 11 1.69 -4.00 -23.15
C ALA A 11 2.15 -3.74 -24.60
N PHE A 12 3.33 -3.13 -24.79
CA PHE A 12 3.89 -2.80 -26.10
C PHE A 12 4.95 -3.81 -26.61
N GLY A 13 5.08 -4.98 -25.98
CA GLY A 13 5.87 -6.10 -26.53
C GLY A 13 7.39 -6.03 -26.31
N GLY A 14 7.85 -5.33 -25.27
CA GLY A 14 9.28 -5.11 -24.98
C GLY A 14 9.87 -5.90 -23.81
N GLY A 15 9.17 -6.90 -23.26
CA GLY A 15 9.60 -7.67 -22.09
C GLY A 15 8.68 -7.50 -20.88
N SER A 16 9.22 -7.65 -19.68
CA SER A 16 8.47 -7.57 -18.43
C SER A 16 9.18 -6.71 -17.38
N SER A 17 8.42 -5.98 -16.57
CA SER A 17 8.93 -5.24 -15.42
C SER A 17 8.54 -5.93 -14.13
N VAL A 18 9.44 -6.00 -13.16
CA VAL A 18 9.12 -6.43 -11.78
C VAL A 18 8.75 -5.18 -10.99
N VAL A 19 7.58 -5.19 -10.37
CA VAL A 19 7.06 -4.08 -9.57
C VAL A 19 6.83 -4.56 -8.14
N GLU A 20 7.34 -3.78 -7.17
CA GLU A 20 7.01 -3.93 -5.76
C GLU A 20 5.67 -3.25 -5.46
N HIS A 21 4.74 -3.98 -4.88
CA HIS A 21 3.38 -3.53 -4.58
C HIS A 21 2.89 -4.06 -3.24
N VAL A 22 1.72 -3.58 -2.83
CA VAL A 22 1.10 -3.86 -1.53
C VAL A 22 -0.38 -4.17 -1.73
N TYR A 23 -0.91 -5.17 -1.03
CA TYR A 23 -2.35 -5.42 -1.01
C TYR A 23 -3.06 -4.41 -0.09
N LEU A 24 -4.32 -4.07 -0.38
CA LEU A 24 -5.07 -3.12 0.44
C LEU A 24 -5.18 -3.58 1.91
N ASP A 25 -5.32 -4.88 2.14
CA ASP A 25 -5.34 -5.46 3.49
C ASP A 25 -4.03 -5.18 4.26
N ASP A 26 -2.87 -5.28 3.60
CA ASP A 26 -1.58 -4.97 4.22
C ASP A 26 -1.44 -3.48 4.58
N VAL A 27 -2.11 -2.59 3.84
CA VAL A 27 -2.19 -1.15 4.15
C VAL A 27 -3.08 -0.92 5.36
N ILE A 28 -4.23 -1.60 5.44
CA ILE A 28 -5.15 -1.51 6.58
C ILE A 28 -4.47 -2.03 7.84
N GLU A 29 -3.80 -3.19 7.79
CA GLU A 29 -3.05 -3.72 8.92
C GLU A 29 -1.93 -2.77 9.39
N ALA A 30 -1.23 -2.13 8.44
CA ALA A 30 -0.19 -1.16 8.76
C ALA A 30 -0.74 0.11 9.42
N TRP A 31 -1.91 0.58 8.96
CA TRP A 31 -2.64 1.69 9.57
C TRP A 31 -3.06 1.36 11.01
N ASP A 32 -3.74 0.23 11.22
CA ASP A 32 -4.23 -0.18 12.54
C ASP A 32 -3.08 -0.35 13.54
N ALA A 33 -1.98 -0.96 13.10
CA ALA A 33 -0.79 -1.12 13.94
C ALA A 33 -0.15 0.23 14.30
N ALA A 34 -0.11 1.19 13.37
CA ALA A 34 0.44 2.53 13.63
C ALA A 34 -0.44 3.33 14.60
N MET A 35 -1.75 3.34 14.38
CA MET A 35 -2.72 4.02 15.23
C MET A 35 -2.72 3.44 16.65
N THR A 36 -2.77 2.10 16.77
CA THR A 36 -2.72 1.40 18.05
C THR A 36 -1.44 1.71 18.83
N ARG A 37 -0.28 1.72 18.15
CA ARG A 37 1.01 2.07 18.78
C ARG A 37 1.05 3.51 19.27
N ALA A 38 0.39 4.42 18.55
CA ALA A 38 0.24 5.81 18.95
C ALA A 38 -0.82 6.02 20.06
N GLY A 39 -1.54 4.96 20.46
CA GLY A 39 -2.62 5.05 21.44
C GLY A 39 -3.88 5.73 20.89
N ILE A 40 -4.03 5.79 19.56
CA ILE A 40 -5.21 6.34 18.89
C ILE A 40 -6.11 5.18 18.49
N ASP A 41 -7.40 5.29 18.84
CA ASP A 41 -8.40 4.31 18.46
C ASP A 41 -8.71 4.40 16.94
N PRO A 42 -8.39 3.37 16.13
CA PRO A 42 -8.60 3.40 14.69
C PRO A 42 -10.08 3.41 14.29
N THR A 43 -10.99 3.11 15.22
CA THR A 43 -12.44 3.09 14.99
C THR A 43 -13.10 4.46 15.15
N LEU A 44 -12.33 5.47 15.60
CA LEU A 44 -12.84 6.84 15.69
C LEU A 44 -13.27 7.35 14.31
N PRO A 45 -14.35 8.14 14.21
CA PRO A 45 -14.84 8.63 12.92
C PRO A 45 -13.80 9.36 12.07
N ALA A 46 -12.89 10.12 12.70
CA ALA A 46 -11.80 10.81 12.00
C ALA A 46 -10.76 9.83 11.42
N SER A 47 -10.41 8.79 12.17
CA SER A 47 -9.47 7.74 11.76
C SER A 47 -10.06 6.90 10.62
N VAL A 48 -11.33 6.53 10.72
CA VAL A 48 -12.05 5.82 9.66
C VAL A 48 -12.15 6.67 8.39
N ALA A 49 -12.43 7.97 8.50
CA ALA A 49 -12.48 8.87 7.35
C ALA A 49 -11.12 8.97 6.65
N ALA A 50 -10.03 9.13 7.41
CA ALA A 50 -8.68 9.19 6.86
C ALA A 50 -8.26 7.87 6.18
N LEU A 51 -8.59 6.72 6.77
CA LEU A 51 -8.36 5.42 6.17
C LEU A 51 -9.15 5.26 4.86
N ARG A 52 -10.41 5.70 4.84
CA ARG A 52 -11.23 5.67 3.63
C ARG A 52 -10.61 6.50 2.51
N ASP A 53 -10.17 7.72 2.79
CA ASP A 53 -9.53 8.59 1.80
C ASP A 53 -8.24 7.98 1.24
N LEU A 54 -7.47 7.28 2.08
CA LEU A 54 -6.29 6.52 1.67
C LEU A 54 -6.67 5.36 0.73
N LEU A 55 -7.69 4.58 1.07
CA LEU A 55 -8.14 3.44 0.26
C LEU A 55 -8.78 3.89 -1.07
N ASP A 56 -9.51 5.01 -1.07
CA ASP A 56 -10.09 5.59 -2.30
C ASP A 56 -8.96 6.02 -3.27
N LYS A 57 -7.88 6.63 -2.76
CA LYS A 57 -6.67 6.93 -3.58
C LYS A 57 -6.00 5.67 -4.10
N ALA A 58 -5.82 4.67 -3.26
CA ALA A 58 -5.24 3.39 -3.66
C ALA A 58 -6.06 2.72 -4.77
N GLY A 59 -7.39 2.75 -4.66
CA GLY A 59 -8.31 2.26 -5.71
C GLY A 59 -8.15 3.01 -7.04
N ILE A 60 -8.09 4.34 -7.01
CA ILE A 60 -7.86 5.16 -8.21
C ILE A 60 -6.52 4.82 -8.87
N LEU A 61 -5.46 4.66 -8.10
CA LEU A 61 -4.12 4.33 -8.63
C LEU A 61 -4.07 2.92 -9.23
N THR A 62 -4.76 1.97 -8.60
CA THR A 62 -4.89 0.58 -9.07
C THR A 62 -5.66 0.49 -10.39
N LEU A 63 -6.67 1.34 -10.60
CA LEU A 63 -7.49 1.37 -11.82
C LEU A 63 -6.87 2.18 -12.97
N SER A 64 -6.06 3.20 -12.65
CA SER A 64 -5.51 4.14 -13.64
C SER A 64 -4.16 3.72 -14.21
N THR A 65 -3.40 2.88 -13.49
CA THR A 65 -2.13 2.34 -13.99
C THR A 65 -2.37 0.98 -14.64
N TRP A 66 -1.70 0.73 -15.76
CA TRP A 66 -1.80 -0.49 -16.60
C TRP A 66 -1.30 -1.77 -15.90
N GLY A 67 -1.28 -1.78 -14.57
CA GLY A 67 -1.02 -2.92 -13.72
C GLY A 67 -1.87 -2.71 -12.49
N MET A 68 -2.79 -3.65 -12.23
CA MET A 68 -3.78 -3.64 -11.15
C MET A 68 -3.18 -3.72 -9.74
N VAL A 69 -2.10 -2.98 -9.48
CA VAL A 69 -1.31 -3.08 -8.26
C VAL A 69 -1.06 -1.71 -7.66
N TYR A 70 -1.20 -1.62 -6.34
CA TYR A 70 -0.85 -0.41 -5.60
C TYR A 70 0.63 -0.45 -5.24
N LYS A 71 1.45 0.30 -5.98
CA LYS A 71 2.92 0.26 -5.81
C LYS A 71 3.33 0.62 -4.38
N ALA A 72 4.35 -0.08 -3.88
CA ALA A 72 4.81 0.09 -2.51
C ALA A 72 5.32 1.52 -2.23
N GLU A 73 5.95 2.18 -3.21
CA GLU A 73 6.39 3.57 -3.08
C GLU A 73 5.22 4.54 -2.80
N HIS A 74 4.09 4.37 -3.51
CA HIS A 74 2.90 5.19 -3.34
C HIS A 74 2.20 4.85 -2.03
N ALA A 75 2.05 3.55 -1.72
CA ALA A 75 1.47 3.09 -0.46
C ALA A 75 2.20 3.66 0.76
N ARG A 76 3.54 3.70 0.75
CA ARG A 76 4.34 4.28 1.83
C ARG A 76 4.10 5.78 1.97
N ALA A 77 4.16 6.52 0.86
CA ALA A 77 3.98 7.97 0.87
C ALA A 77 2.57 8.36 1.32
N ASP A 78 1.55 7.68 0.81
CA ASP A 78 0.16 7.97 1.14
C ASP A 78 -0.16 7.58 2.60
N LEU A 79 0.35 6.44 3.08
CA LEU A 79 0.20 6.04 4.49
C LEU A 79 0.90 7.04 5.43
N ALA A 80 2.12 7.48 5.09
CA ALA A 80 2.83 8.49 5.88
C ALA A 80 2.06 9.82 5.93
N ASN A 81 1.53 10.28 4.79
CA ASN A 81 0.72 11.49 4.74
C ASN A 81 -0.57 11.37 5.55
N ALA A 82 -1.23 10.20 5.52
CA ALA A 82 -2.44 9.95 6.29
C ALA A 82 -2.15 9.92 7.81
N LEU A 83 -1.07 9.27 8.24
CA LEU A 83 -0.66 9.19 9.65
C LEU A 83 -0.17 10.53 10.21
N ALA A 84 0.48 11.35 9.37
CA ALA A 84 0.96 12.68 9.75
C ALA A 84 -0.19 13.60 10.22
N ALA A 85 -1.41 13.43 9.69
CA ALA A 85 -2.58 14.19 10.13
C ALA A 85 -2.96 13.93 11.60
N PHE A 86 -2.49 12.82 12.17
CA PHE A 86 -2.69 12.43 13.57
C PHE A 86 -1.42 12.61 14.42
N GLY A 87 -0.35 13.18 13.86
CA GLY A 87 0.94 13.29 14.53
C GLY A 87 1.61 11.93 14.78
N VAL A 88 1.28 10.93 13.96
CA VAL A 88 1.83 9.57 14.07
C VAL A 88 2.97 9.41 13.07
N ASP A 89 4.13 8.98 13.55
CA ASP A 89 5.25 8.64 12.69
C ASP A 89 4.93 7.38 11.87
N PRO A 90 5.27 7.37 10.56
CA PRO A 90 5.06 6.18 9.74
C PRO A 90 5.86 5.00 10.29
N PRO A 91 5.33 3.76 10.16
CA PRO A 91 6.08 2.59 10.59
C PRO A 91 7.41 2.49 9.84
N ALA A 92 8.49 2.21 10.58
CA ALA A 92 9.81 1.90 10.00
C ALA A 92 9.68 0.78 8.97
N GLU A 93 10.49 0.86 7.90
CA GLU A 93 10.46 -0.08 6.76
C GLU A 93 10.33 -1.53 7.25
N SER A 94 9.25 -2.21 6.85
CA SER A 94 9.10 -3.64 7.13
C SER A 94 9.99 -4.45 6.18
N PRO A 95 10.56 -5.57 6.64
CA PRO A 95 11.42 -6.40 5.82
C PRO A 95 10.67 -6.95 4.61
N ILE A 96 11.34 -6.91 3.46
CA ILE A 96 10.90 -7.48 2.18
C ILE A 96 10.71 -8.99 2.38
N GLU A 97 9.48 -9.50 2.25
CA GLU A 97 9.26 -10.94 2.15
C GLU A 97 9.74 -11.40 0.75
N ALA A 98 10.53 -12.47 0.74
CA ALA A 98 11.17 -13.03 -0.45
C ALA A 98 10.15 -13.22 -1.60
N PRO A 99 10.58 -13.07 -2.87
CA PRO A 99 9.67 -13.05 -4.01
C PRO A 99 8.78 -14.31 -4.03
N PRO A 100 7.45 -14.17 -4.12
CA PRO A 100 6.59 -15.33 -4.37
C PRO A 100 6.85 -15.82 -5.80
N GLU A 101 6.92 -17.14 -5.97
CA GLU A 101 7.08 -17.81 -7.25
C GLU A 101 6.09 -17.27 -8.30
N ASP A 102 6.63 -16.75 -9.42
CA ASP A 102 6.02 -16.45 -10.71
C ASP A 102 4.49 -16.21 -10.79
N ARG A 103 3.93 -15.33 -9.94
CA ARG A 103 2.61 -14.75 -10.22
C ARG A 103 2.76 -13.68 -11.30
N ILE A 104 2.61 -14.10 -12.55
CA ILE A 104 2.42 -13.21 -13.70
C ILE A 104 0.99 -12.68 -13.62
N LEU A 105 0.84 -11.36 -13.47
CA LEU A 105 -0.46 -10.71 -13.56
C LEU A 105 -0.75 -10.45 -15.05
N HIS A 106 -1.89 -10.97 -15.53
CA HIS A 106 -2.38 -10.83 -16.90
C HIS A 106 -3.23 -9.58 -17.08
#